data_AF-A0A537KFU2-F1
#
_entry.id   AF-A0A537KFU2-F1
#
_cell.length_a   1.000
_cell.length_b   1.000
_cell.length_c   1.000
_cell.angle_alpha   90.00
_cell.angle_beta   90.00
_cell.angle_gamma   90.00
#
_symmetry.space_group_name_H-M   'P 1'
#
loop_
_entity.id
_entity.type
_entity.pdbx_description
1 polymer ?
#
loop_
_entity_poly.entity_id
_entity_poly.type
_entity_poly.pdbx_seq_one_letter_code
_entity_poly.pdbx_strand_id
1 'polypeptide(L)'
;MKKFLLLPIIAILFFLSSFAQGVGINNDGSAPNASAMLDVKHPNKGLLVPRVTLTGTGDVSTIPSAATSLLVYNTATNGTGATAVIPGFYYWSGAAWLRLNAGSGSSSSWLLTGNIGTIDGTNFIGTTDNTPFNIRVNNQKAGRIDHILKNTFWGYQAGDSNTIGDGNTANGTSALQNNTNGFSNTASGAYAL
;
A
#
# COMPACT_ATOMS: atom_id res chain seq x y z
N MET A 1 -52.41 43.80 36.01
CA MET A 1 -51.81 43.43 34.71
C MET A 1 -50.72 42.37 34.94
N LYS A 2 -50.69 41.32 34.11
CA LYS A 2 -49.55 40.42 33.80
C LYS A 2 -49.03 39.47 34.90
N LYS A 3 -49.62 38.27 35.04
CA LYS A 3 -48.98 37.11 35.72
C LYS A 3 -49.42 35.75 35.12
N PHE A 4 -49.30 35.54 33.80
CA PHE A 4 -49.67 34.22 33.21
C PHE A 4 -48.87 33.79 31.96
N LEU A 5 -47.61 34.21 31.81
CA LEU A 5 -46.83 33.88 30.59
C LEU A 5 -45.56 33.03 30.79
N LEU A 6 -45.20 32.63 32.02
CA LEU A 6 -43.97 31.85 32.24
C LEU A 6 -44.10 30.33 31.96
N LEU A 7 -45.29 29.73 32.10
CA LEU A 7 -45.46 28.28 31.99
C LEU A 7 -45.25 27.70 30.57
N PRO A 8 -45.72 28.33 29.46
CA PRO A 8 -45.49 27.77 28.12
C PRO A 8 -44.06 27.95 27.62
N ILE A 9 -43.31 28.94 28.14
CA ILE A 9 -41.91 29.19 27.77
C ILE A 9 -40.99 28.07 28.30
N ILE A 10 -41.27 27.58 29.52
CA ILE A 10 -40.52 26.48 30.14
C ILE A 10 -40.77 25.15 29.40
N ALA A 11 -41.98 24.94 28.86
CA ALA A 11 -42.31 23.74 28.08
C ALA A 11 -41.65 23.71 26.68
N ILE A 12 -41.44 24.88 26.05
CA ILE A 12 -40.77 24.99 24.74
C ILE A 12 -39.25 24.76 24.85
N LEU A 13 -38.64 25.08 26.00
CA LEU A 13 -37.21 24.87 26.26
C LEU A 13 -36.81 23.37 26.37
N PHE A 14 -37.75 22.46 26.57
CA PHE A 14 -37.50 21.01 26.65
C PHE A 14 -37.51 20.28 25.29
N PHE A 15 -37.79 20.97 24.18
CA PHE A 15 -37.83 20.38 22.83
C PHE A 15 -36.60 20.66 21.96
N LEU A 16 -35.52 21.19 22.54
CA LEU A 16 -34.24 21.26 21.81
C LEU A 16 -33.58 19.88 21.81
N SER A 17 -33.93 19.09 20.81
CA SER A 17 -33.20 17.89 20.42
C SER A 17 -31.74 18.27 20.15
N SER A 18 -30.88 18.06 21.13
CA SER A 18 -29.43 18.10 20.95
C SER A 18 -29.04 16.92 20.06
N PHE A 19 -28.87 17.17 18.76
CA PHE A 19 -28.21 16.21 17.89
C PHE A 19 -26.72 16.22 18.24
N ALA A 20 -26.16 15.05 18.55
CA ALA A 20 -24.73 14.94 18.85
C ALA A 20 -23.91 15.35 17.61
N GLN A 21 -23.16 16.44 17.74
CA GLN A 21 -22.29 17.00 16.71
C GLN A 21 -20.86 16.47 16.90
N GLY A 22 -20.66 15.16 16.73
CA GLY A 22 -19.36 14.50 16.98
C GLY A 22 -18.89 14.56 18.44
N VAL A 23 -17.90 13.74 18.77
CA VAL A 23 -17.25 13.72 20.09
C VAL A 23 -15.85 14.27 19.95
N GLY A 24 -15.58 15.42 20.58
CA GLY A 24 -14.23 15.98 20.69
C GLY A 24 -13.57 15.56 22.00
N ILE A 25 -12.36 15.01 21.94
CA ILE A 25 -11.50 14.73 23.10
C ILE A 25 -10.20 15.52 22.90
N ASN A 26 -10.10 16.69 23.55
CA ASN A 26 -8.97 17.59 23.41
C ASN A 26 -8.66 18.36 24.70
N ASN A 27 -7.53 19.10 24.69
CA ASN A 27 -7.05 19.88 25.83
C ASN A 27 -7.27 21.40 25.70
N ASP A 28 -7.92 21.85 24.63
CA ASP A 28 -8.05 23.28 24.28
C ASP A 28 -9.51 23.75 24.14
N GLY A 29 -10.49 22.84 24.28
CA GLY A 29 -11.91 23.16 24.17
C GLY A 29 -12.38 23.47 22.74
N SER A 30 -11.56 23.19 21.72
CA SER A 30 -11.98 23.35 20.33
C SER A 30 -13.14 22.42 19.98
N ALA A 31 -14.07 22.89 19.15
CA ALA A 31 -15.13 22.04 18.62
C ALA A 31 -14.52 20.92 17.75
N PRO A 32 -15.08 19.69 17.78
CA PRO A 32 -14.63 18.62 16.90
C PRO A 32 -14.82 19.01 15.43
N ASN A 33 -13.96 18.48 14.56
CA ASN A 33 -14.09 18.68 13.11
C ASN A 33 -15.46 18.21 12.61
N ALA A 34 -16.11 19.01 11.77
CA ALA A 34 -17.46 18.73 11.26
C ALA A 34 -17.59 17.42 10.46
N SER A 35 -16.49 16.89 9.90
CA SER A 35 -16.49 15.60 9.21
C SER A 35 -16.14 14.40 10.11
N ALA A 36 -15.93 14.60 11.41
CA ALA A 36 -15.51 13.55 12.34
C ALA A 36 -16.59 13.24 13.37
N MET A 37 -16.90 11.95 13.56
CA MET A 37 -17.73 11.51 14.68
C MET A 37 -16.93 11.39 15.98
N LEU A 38 -15.62 11.14 15.88
CA LEU A 38 -14.66 11.19 16.98
C LEU A 38 -13.44 12.01 16.51
N ASP A 39 -13.15 13.10 17.20
CA ASP A 39 -11.98 13.94 16.98
C ASP A 39 -11.10 13.93 18.24
N VAL A 40 -9.88 13.41 18.11
CA VAL A 40 -8.91 13.33 19.21
C VAL A 40 -7.74 14.23 18.90
N LYS A 41 -7.59 15.31 19.67
CA LYS A 41 -6.55 16.33 19.45
C LYS A 41 -5.76 16.57 20.73
N HIS A 42 -4.48 16.24 20.70
CA HIS A 42 -3.55 16.53 21.79
C HIS A 42 -2.13 16.70 21.23
N PRO A 43 -1.29 17.61 21.76
CA PRO A 43 0.06 17.83 21.23
C PRO A 43 1.01 16.63 21.39
N ASN A 44 0.74 15.73 22.34
CA ASN A 44 1.62 14.61 22.69
C ASN A 44 0.90 13.34 23.19
N LYS A 45 -0.41 13.19 22.93
CA LYS A 45 -1.16 11.97 23.22
C LYS A 45 -1.82 11.47 21.93
N GLY A 46 -1.95 10.15 21.81
CA GLY A 46 -2.61 9.51 20.68
C GLY A 46 -3.79 8.64 21.13
N LEU A 47 -4.31 7.84 20.19
CA LEU A 47 -5.37 6.87 20.44
C LEU A 47 -4.78 5.47 20.60
N LEU A 48 -5.06 4.82 21.73
CA LEU A 48 -4.91 3.37 21.86
C LEU A 48 -6.20 2.70 21.43
N VAL A 49 -6.15 1.96 20.32
CA VAL A 49 -7.23 1.07 19.88
C VAL A 49 -7.19 -0.25 20.67
N PRO A 50 -8.27 -1.06 20.66
CA PRO A 50 -8.27 -2.37 21.30
C PRO A 50 -7.08 -3.23 20.89
N ARG A 51 -6.42 -3.83 21.88
CA ARG A 51 -5.25 -4.71 21.68
C ARG A 51 -5.70 -6.15 21.84
N VAL A 52 -5.47 -6.97 20.82
CA VAL A 52 -5.99 -8.35 20.76
C VAL A 52 -4.90 -9.33 20.30
N THR A 53 -5.07 -10.61 20.60
CA THR A 53 -4.15 -11.68 20.19
C THR A 53 -4.76 -12.50 19.06
N LEU A 54 -4.64 -12.01 17.82
CA LEU A 54 -5.19 -12.72 16.66
C LEU A 54 -4.46 -14.06 16.46
N THR A 55 -5.20 -15.10 16.11
CA THR A 55 -4.68 -16.45 15.81
C THR A 55 -4.28 -16.62 14.34
N GLY A 56 -4.75 -15.74 13.47
CA GLY A 56 -4.45 -15.69 12.03
C GLY A 56 -5.31 -14.65 11.33
N THR A 57 -5.10 -14.46 10.02
CA THR A 57 -5.89 -13.47 9.25
C THR A 57 -7.37 -13.82 9.15
N GLY A 58 -7.76 -15.10 9.22
CA GLY A 58 -9.15 -15.55 9.24
C GLY A 58 -9.79 -15.63 10.63
N ASP A 59 -9.16 -15.08 11.66
CA ASP A 59 -9.64 -15.20 13.03
C ASP A 59 -10.98 -14.48 13.23
N VAL A 60 -12.03 -15.26 13.49
CA VAL A 60 -13.38 -14.78 13.82
C VAL A 60 -13.79 -15.07 15.27
N SER A 61 -12.90 -15.69 16.06
CA SER A 61 -13.20 -16.10 17.44
C SER A 61 -12.71 -15.09 18.46
N THR A 62 -11.56 -14.45 18.21
CA THR A 62 -11.02 -13.40 19.09
C THR A 62 -11.98 -12.21 19.18
N ILE A 63 -12.65 -11.87 18.07
CA ILE A 63 -13.71 -10.88 18.01
C ILE A 63 -14.88 -11.46 17.19
N PRO A 64 -15.88 -12.07 17.85
CA PRO A 64 -17.05 -12.60 17.17
C PRO A 64 -17.84 -11.51 16.44
N SER A 65 -18.29 -11.80 15.22
CA SER A 65 -19.09 -10.87 14.39
C SER A 65 -18.42 -9.51 14.17
N ALA A 66 -17.11 -9.49 13.93
CA ALA A 66 -16.37 -8.26 13.65
C ALA A 66 -17.02 -7.46 12.51
N ALA A 67 -17.28 -6.18 12.75
CA ALA A 67 -17.81 -5.27 11.75
C ALA A 67 -16.72 -4.91 10.73
N THR A 68 -17.10 -4.70 9.46
CA THR A 68 -16.17 -4.22 8.44
C THR A 68 -15.57 -2.88 8.87
N SER A 69 -14.27 -2.70 8.62
CA SER A 69 -13.44 -1.57 9.03
C SER A 69 -13.16 -1.48 10.54
N LEU A 70 -13.49 -2.50 11.34
CA LEU A 70 -13.10 -2.55 12.75
C LEU A 70 -11.58 -2.58 12.88
N LEU A 71 -11.01 -1.60 13.60
CA LEU A 71 -9.56 -1.42 13.78
C LEU A 71 -9.09 -1.97 15.14
N VAL A 72 -8.02 -2.75 15.11
CA VAL A 72 -7.36 -3.31 16.31
C VAL A 72 -5.85 -3.27 16.19
N TYR A 73 -5.16 -3.40 17.31
CA TYR A 73 -3.74 -3.68 17.36
C TYR A 73 -3.52 -5.14 17.75
N ASN A 74 -3.03 -5.96 16.82
CA ASN A 74 -2.64 -7.33 17.12
C ASN A 74 -1.33 -7.34 17.91
N THR A 75 -1.25 -8.15 18.97
CA THR A 75 -0.05 -8.33 19.80
C THR A 75 0.64 -9.67 19.60
N ALA A 76 0.04 -10.60 18.86
CA ALA A 76 0.55 -11.95 18.70
C ALA A 76 1.32 -12.16 17.38
N THR A 77 2.25 -13.13 17.40
CA THR A 77 2.82 -13.74 16.20
C THR A 77 2.26 -15.15 16.07
N ASN A 78 1.31 -15.35 15.17
CA ASN A 78 0.58 -16.61 15.01
C ASN A 78 0.35 -16.95 13.52
N GLY A 79 0.01 -18.21 13.24
CA GLY A 79 -0.25 -18.70 11.88
C GLY A 79 1.03 -18.94 11.06
N THR A 80 0.87 -19.35 9.80
CA THR A 80 1.96 -19.62 8.85
C THR A 80 1.60 -19.11 7.45
N GLY A 81 2.61 -18.84 6.61
CA GLY A 81 2.42 -18.41 5.22
C GLY A 81 1.55 -17.16 5.08
N ALA A 82 0.64 -17.16 4.09
CA ALA A 82 -0.22 -16.01 3.76
C ALA A 82 -1.26 -15.66 4.83
N THR A 83 -1.49 -16.52 5.82
CA THR A 83 -2.45 -16.29 6.91
C THR A 83 -1.78 -15.93 8.23
N ALA A 84 -0.45 -15.81 8.25
CA ALA A 84 0.29 -15.41 9.42
C ALA A 84 -0.02 -13.97 9.81
N VAL A 85 -0.12 -13.73 11.11
CA VAL A 85 -0.23 -12.41 11.71
C VAL A 85 0.98 -12.16 12.59
N ILE A 86 1.46 -10.92 12.54
CA ILE A 86 2.51 -10.38 13.41
C ILE A 86 1.99 -9.13 14.13
N PRO A 87 2.66 -8.64 15.19
CA PRO A 87 2.24 -7.42 15.86
C PRO A 87 2.09 -6.22 14.92
N GLY A 88 1.04 -5.43 15.13
CA GLY A 88 0.74 -4.25 14.33
C GLY A 88 -0.76 -3.95 14.25
N PHE A 89 -1.11 -2.90 13.51
CA PHE A 89 -2.50 -2.53 13.28
C PHE A 89 -3.13 -3.42 12.22
N TYR A 90 -4.35 -3.88 12.48
CA TYR A 90 -5.18 -4.65 11.54
C TYR A 90 -6.58 -4.08 11.50
N TYR A 91 -7.23 -4.16 10.35
CA TYR A 91 -8.65 -3.92 10.23
C TYR A 91 -9.37 -5.13 9.64
N TRP A 92 -10.61 -5.33 10.04
CA TRP A 92 -11.46 -6.36 9.45
C TRP A 92 -12.00 -5.91 8.09
N SER A 93 -11.75 -6.69 7.03
CA SER A 93 -12.24 -6.38 5.68
C SER A 93 -13.70 -6.78 5.43
N GLY A 94 -14.31 -7.49 6.37
CA GLY A 94 -15.56 -8.24 6.16
C GLY A 94 -15.32 -9.74 5.98
N ALA A 95 -14.09 -10.16 5.66
CA ALA A 95 -13.72 -11.57 5.46
C ALA A 95 -12.40 -11.98 6.14
N ALA A 96 -11.47 -11.04 6.33
CA ALA A 96 -10.18 -11.31 6.95
C ALA A 96 -9.62 -10.05 7.65
N TRP A 97 -8.73 -10.26 8.61
CA TRP A 97 -7.88 -9.25 9.20
C TRP A 97 -6.76 -8.88 8.22
N LEU A 98 -6.82 -7.65 7.73
CA LEU A 98 -5.79 -7.07 6.87
C LEU A 98 -4.91 -6.15 7.69
N ARG A 99 -3.59 -6.34 7.60
CA ARG A 99 -2.63 -5.48 8.26
C ARG A 99 -2.62 -4.11 7.61
N LEU A 100 -2.71 -3.05 8.41
CA LEU A 100 -2.37 -1.71 7.94
C LEU A 100 -0.86 -1.66 7.78
N ASN A 101 -0.39 -1.84 6.54
CA ASN A 101 1.02 -1.70 6.23
C ASN A 101 1.42 -0.24 6.43
N ALA A 102 2.39 0.01 7.31
CA ALA A 102 3.01 1.32 7.44
C ALA A 102 3.63 1.67 6.09
N GLY A 103 3.12 2.71 5.43
CA GLY A 103 3.50 3.16 4.08
C GLY A 103 4.93 3.68 3.93
N SER A 104 5.86 3.30 4.80
CA SER A 104 7.29 3.55 4.67
C SER A 104 8.01 2.20 4.67
N GLY A 105 8.03 1.55 3.50
CA GLY A 105 8.69 0.26 3.32
C GLY A 105 7.83 -0.90 3.80
N SER A 106 6.85 -1.29 2.98
CA SER A 106 6.64 -2.73 2.79
C SER A 106 8.03 -3.34 2.60
N SER A 107 8.38 -4.38 3.35
CA SER A 107 9.62 -5.15 3.20
C SER A 107 9.74 -5.87 1.84
N SER A 108 9.14 -5.30 0.79
CA SER A 108 8.84 -5.88 -0.50
C SER A 108 9.10 -4.90 -1.66
N SER A 109 9.62 -3.69 -1.41
CA SER A 109 9.95 -2.72 -2.47
C SER A 109 11.43 -2.33 -2.45
N TRP A 110 11.97 -2.05 -3.64
CA TRP A 110 13.31 -1.46 -3.79
C TRP A 110 13.21 0.07 -3.70
N LEU A 111 13.92 0.69 -2.77
CA LEU A 111 13.85 2.13 -2.51
C LEU A 111 14.74 2.93 -3.48
N LEU A 112 14.33 4.16 -3.81
CA LEU A 112 15.09 5.08 -4.67
C LEU A 112 16.47 5.44 -4.08
N THR A 113 16.59 5.43 -2.76
CA THR A 113 17.84 5.69 -2.03
C THR A 113 18.58 4.41 -1.63
N GLY A 114 18.12 3.25 -2.11
CA GLY A 114 18.67 1.94 -1.76
C GLY A 114 18.06 1.33 -0.49
N ASN A 115 18.28 0.02 -0.34
CA ASN A 115 17.82 -0.79 0.79
C ASN A 115 19.00 -1.15 1.70
N ILE A 116 18.79 -1.16 3.02
CA ILE A 116 19.74 -1.69 4.03
C ILE A 116 19.29 -3.09 4.48
N GLY A 117 20.24 -3.95 4.84
CA GLY A 117 19.94 -5.27 5.43
C GLY A 117 19.55 -6.36 4.43
N THR A 118 19.93 -6.23 3.16
CA THR A 118 19.70 -7.25 2.13
C THR A 118 20.56 -8.50 2.37
N ILE A 119 19.99 -9.66 2.12
CA ILE A 119 20.66 -10.96 2.17
C ILE A 119 20.79 -11.51 0.73
N ASP A 120 22.02 -11.90 0.36
CA ASP A 120 22.30 -12.52 -0.94
C ASP A 120 21.48 -13.81 -1.15
N GLY A 121 21.03 -14.05 -2.37
CA GLY A 121 20.12 -15.16 -2.74
C GLY A 121 18.68 -15.02 -2.21
N THR A 122 18.39 -14.07 -1.33
CA THR A 122 17.03 -13.84 -0.79
C THR A 122 16.39 -12.56 -1.34
N ASN A 123 17.16 -11.46 -1.41
CA ASN A 123 16.65 -10.17 -1.87
C ASN A 123 17.20 -9.82 -3.26
N PHE A 124 16.32 -9.50 -4.20
CA PHE A 124 16.70 -9.13 -5.57
C PHE A 124 15.67 -8.20 -6.20
N ILE A 125 16.08 -7.49 -7.27
CA ILE A 125 15.18 -6.81 -8.19
C ILE A 125 14.94 -7.78 -9.36
N GLY A 126 13.70 -8.23 -9.54
CA GLY A 126 13.39 -9.18 -10.60
C GLY A 126 12.01 -9.79 -10.47
N THR A 127 11.80 -10.88 -11.20
CA THR A 127 10.58 -11.67 -11.25
C THR A 127 10.84 -13.07 -10.67
N THR A 128 9.82 -13.69 -10.07
CA THR A 128 9.85 -15.10 -9.62
C THR A 128 9.04 -16.02 -10.52
N ASP A 129 8.27 -15.45 -11.45
CA ASP A 129 7.54 -16.17 -12.47
C ASP A 129 8.35 -16.26 -13.77
N ASN A 130 7.82 -17.01 -14.73
CA ASN A 130 8.47 -17.25 -16.02
C ASN A 130 8.26 -16.06 -16.98
N THR A 131 8.57 -14.84 -16.53
CA THR A 131 8.39 -13.59 -17.31
C THR A 131 9.67 -12.75 -17.39
N PRO A 132 9.94 -12.09 -18.54
CA PRO A 132 11.10 -11.22 -18.71
C PRO A 132 11.08 -9.97 -17.82
N PHE A 133 12.23 -9.61 -17.27
CA PHE A 133 12.42 -8.40 -16.47
C PHE A 133 12.64 -7.18 -17.38
N ASN A 134 11.94 -6.07 -17.12
CA ASN A 134 12.03 -4.85 -17.93
C ASN A 134 12.31 -3.62 -17.06
N ILE A 135 13.22 -2.77 -17.53
CA ILE A 135 13.53 -1.45 -16.98
C ILE A 135 13.05 -0.40 -17.97
N ARG A 136 12.43 0.68 -17.49
CA ARG A 136 11.87 1.74 -18.34
C ARG A 136 12.34 3.13 -17.93
N VAL A 137 12.46 4.02 -18.92
CA VAL A 137 12.64 5.47 -18.77
C VAL A 137 11.60 6.15 -19.64
N ASN A 138 10.83 7.09 -19.08
CA ASN A 138 9.71 7.73 -19.80
C ASN A 138 8.74 6.72 -20.46
N ASN A 139 8.46 5.62 -19.76
CA ASN A 139 7.66 4.49 -20.24
C ASN A 139 8.20 3.78 -21.53
N GLN A 140 9.43 4.05 -21.94
CA GLN A 140 10.14 3.33 -23.01
C GLN A 140 11.08 2.27 -22.43
N LYS A 141 11.34 1.17 -23.15
CA LYS A 141 12.33 0.17 -22.71
C LYS A 141 13.69 0.83 -22.58
N ALA A 142 14.36 0.59 -21.46
CA ALA A 142 15.73 1.04 -21.18
C ALA A 142 16.63 -0.12 -20.72
N GLY A 143 16.02 -1.26 -20.40
CA GLY A 143 16.70 -2.53 -20.16
C GLY A 143 15.71 -3.69 -20.25
N ARG A 144 16.17 -4.84 -20.72
CA ARG A 144 15.39 -6.07 -20.77
C ARG A 144 16.31 -7.29 -20.59
N ILE A 145 15.90 -8.20 -19.71
CA ILE A 145 16.48 -9.54 -19.58
C ILE A 145 15.37 -10.54 -19.89
N ASP A 146 15.51 -11.24 -21.00
CA ASP A 146 14.50 -12.16 -21.54
C ASP A 146 15.11 -13.55 -21.71
N HIS A 147 14.80 -14.46 -20.79
CA HIS A 147 15.27 -15.84 -20.85
C HIS A 147 14.46 -16.72 -21.81
N ILE A 148 13.26 -16.29 -22.21
CA ILE A 148 12.39 -17.04 -23.12
C ILE A 148 12.95 -16.93 -24.54
N LEU A 149 13.23 -15.70 -24.98
CA LEU A 149 13.81 -15.40 -26.30
C LEU A 149 15.33 -15.16 -26.24
N LYS A 150 15.97 -15.36 -25.08
CA LYS A 150 17.43 -15.20 -24.89
C LYS A 150 17.95 -13.81 -25.30
N ASN A 151 17.12 -12.77 -25.16
CA ASN A 151 17.50 -11.41 -25.50
C ASN A 151 17.99 -10.64 -24.26
N THR A 152 19.05 -9.86 -24.42
CA THR A 152 19.57 -8.96 -23.39
C THR A 152 19.76 -7.56 -23.98
N PHE A 153 18.98 -6.59 -23.50
CA PHE A 153 19.03 -5.21 -23.98
C PHE A 153 19.36 -4.26 -22.84
N TRP A 154 20.28 -3.33 -23.09
CA TRP A 154 20.69 -2.27 -22.17
C TRP A 154 20.80 -0.95 -22.95
N GLY A 155 19.99 0.04 -22.60
CA GLY A 155 19.95 1.34 -23.26
C GLY A 155 18.54 1.79 -23.62
N TYR A 156 18.32 3.11 -23.63
CA TYR A 156 17.03 3.70 -24.01
C TYR A 156 16.66 3.30 -25.44
N GLN A 157 15.51 2.63 -25.60
CA GLN A 157 14.97 2.06 -26.83
C GLN A 157 15.84 0.96 -27.49
N ALA A 158 16.74 0.32 -26.72
CA ALA A 158 17.48 -0.84 -27.21
C ALA A 158 16.54 -2.04 -27.46
N GLY A 159 16.60 -2.63 -28.66
CA GLY A 159 15.77 -3.78 -29.06
C GLY A 159 14.25 -3.53 -29.01
N ASP A 160 13.81 -2.27 -29.13
CA ASP A 160 12.43 -1.89 -28.83
C ASP A 160 11.39 -2.56 -29.72
N SER A 161 11.68 -2.68 -31.03
CA SER A 161 10.82 -3.34 -32.01
C SER A 161 10.97 -4.86 -32.08
N ASN A 162 11.81 -5.47 -31.23
CA ASN A 162 11.98 -6.92 -31.24
C ASN A 162 10.71 -7.61 -30.74
N THR A 163 10.10 -8.41 -31.62
CA THR A 163 8.84 -9.13 -31.35
C THR A 163 9.06 -10.64 -31.23
N ILE A 164 9.86 -11.22 -32.12
CA ILE A 164 10.14 -12.67 -32.16
C ILE A 164 11.62 -13.01 -32.34
N GLY A 165 12.49 -12.00 -32.45
CA GLY A 165 13.92 -12.24 -32.60
C GLY A 165 14.50 -12.91 -31.35
N ASP A 166 15.35 -13.92 -31.51
CA ASP A 166 15.93 -14.70 -30.40
C ASP A 166 17.46 -14.58 -30.35
N GLY A 167 18.00 -14.55 -29.14
CA GLY A 167 19.45 -14.56 -28.90
C GLY A 167 20.16 -13.22 -29.17
N ASN A 168 19.46 -12.09 -29.10
CA ASN A 168 20.06 -10.78 -29.40
C ASN A 168 20.66 -10.10 -28.17
N THR A 169 21.83 -9.48 -28.34
CA THR A 169 22.46 -8.61 -27.34
C THR A 169 22.56 -7.19 -27.88
N ALA A 170 21.97 -6.22 -27.20
CA ALA A 170 22.05 -4.80 -27.57
C ALA A 170 22.51 -3.96 -26.39
N ASN A 171 23.59 -3.20 -26.56
CA ASN A 171 24.10 -2.25 -25.57
C ASN A 171 24.27 -0.86 -26.20
N GLY A 172 23.42 0.09 -25.83
CA GLY A 172 23.45 1.47 -26.32
C GLY A 172 22.06 2.02 -26.64
N THR A 173 21.94 3.35 -26.65
CA THR A 173 20.68 4.01 -27.05
C THR A 173 20.29 3.60 -28.47
N SER A 174 19.07 3.10 -28.62
CA SER A 174 18.51 2.64 -29.91
C SER A 174 19.32 1.53 -30.62
N ALA A 175 20.19 0.80 -29.92
CA ALA A 175 20.87 -0.37 -30.48
C ALA A 175 19.83 -1.47 -30.82
N LEU A 176 19.89 -2.05 -32.01
CA LEU A 176 18.90 -3.00 -32.56
C LEU A 176 17.44 -2.49 -32.52
N GLN A 177 17.20 -1.17 -32.47
CA GLN A 177 15.85 -0.62 -32.28
C GLN A 177 14.82 -1.14 -33.29
N ASN A 178 15.24 -1.30 -34.56
CA ASN A 178 14.38 -1.73 -35.67
C ASN A 178 14.46 -3.24 -35.96
N ASN A 179 15.19 -4.01 -35.13
CA ASN A 179 15.28 -5.44 -35.29
C ASN A 179 13.97 -6.09 -34.83
N THR A 180 13.14 -6.57 -35.75
CA THR A 180 11.84 -7.16 -35.43
C THR A 180 11.91 -8.67 -35.21
N ASN A 181 12.68 -9.37 -36.07
CA ASN A 181 12.73 -10.83 -36.19
C ASN A 181 14.16 -11.39 -36.26
N GLY A 182 15.19 -10.57 -36.06
CA GLY A 182 16.58 -11.00 -36.22
C GLY A 182 17.04 -11.95 -35.12
N PHE A 183 17.93 -12.87 -35.46
CA PHE A 183 18.47 -13.87 -34.55
C PHE A 183 19.96 -13.65 -34.30
N SER A 184 20.40 -13.88 -33.06
CA SER A 184 21.82 -13.93 -32.69
C SER A 184 22.63 -12.67 -33.03
N ASN A 185 22.01 -11.49 -33.02
CA ASN A 185 22.71 -10.24 -33.29
C ASN A 185 23.41 -9.73 -32.02
N THR A 186 24.58 -9.10 -32.21
CA THR A 186 25.26 -8.35 -31.15
C THR A 186 25.53 -6.94 -31.65
N ALA A 187 24.91 -5.95 -31.02
CA ALA A 187 25.13 -4.54 -31.32
C ALA A 187 25.62 -3.80 -30.07
N SER A 188 26.67 -3.00 -30.24
CA SER A 188 27.24 -2.16 -29.19
C SER A 188 27.48 -0.75 -29.73
N GLY A 189 26.94 0.25 -29.05
CA GLY A 189 26.99 1.65 -29.47
C GLY A 189 25.60 2.24 -29.73
N ALA A 190 25.54 3.58 -29.78
CA ALA A 190 24.30 4.28 -30.09
C ALA A 190 23.90 4.03 -31.55
N TYR A 191 22.64 3.67 -31.78
CA TYR A 191 22.06 3.37 -33.10
C TYR A 191 22.73 2.21 -33.87
N ALA A 192 23.48 1.35 -33.18
CA ALA A 192 24.08 0.17 -33.79
C ALA A 192 23.00 -0.84 -34.24
N LEU A 193 23.21 -1.47 -35.40
CA LEU A 193 22.27 -2.38 -36.06
C LEU A 193 22.71 -3.84 -36.01
#